data_AF-A0A1I2M094-F1
#
_entry.id   AF-A0A1I2M094-F1
#
_cell.length_a   1.000
_cell.length_b   1.000
_cell.length_c   1.000
_cell.angle_alpha   90.00
_cell.angle_beta   90.00
_cell.angle_gamma   90.00
#
_symmetry.space_group_name_H-M   'P 1'
#
loop_
_entity.id
_entity.type
_entity.pdbx_description
1 polymer ?
#
loop_
_entity_poly.entity_id
_entity_poly.type
_entity_poly.pdbx_seq_one_letter_code
_entity_poly.pdbx_strand_id
1 'polypeptide(L)'
;MESDHADAVPPPGEKPPAEPSPDAVPASGDTPSPTAASPPTASPAAGSRAQDIKAVLAGDDRASAGDRPDGDDVESGREPHVLLVHAVIKASREHDVWSASGGPRPQLPRTWTELWRNAVRRQTDLAGEPEEAARRSVQAMLDQLTRLDREAAWFRTDPALRDRAIAETLLYGTGLGPGVPSRPAQLAWDRQRGLRPVDYAKITAIAAAQDDWLAAWNEWALTR
;
A
#
# COMPACT_ATOMS: atom_id res chain seq x y z
N MET A 1 27.18 19.13 57.48
CA MET A 1 26.90 20.27 56.59
C MET A 1 25.81 19.80 55.65
N GLU A 2 24.58 19.93 56.13
CA GLU A 2 23.33 19.65 55.41
C GLU A 2 23.22 20.57 54.20
N SER A 3 22.89 20.00 53.05
CA SER A 3 22.57 20.77 51.84
C SER A 3 21.06 20.95 51.75
N ASP A 4 20.67 22.20 51.92
CA ASP A 4 19.35 22.80 51.83
C ASP A 4 18.64 22.41 50.51
N HIS A 5 17.48 21.75 50.61
CA HIS A 5 16.58 21.45 49.51
C HIS A 5 15.58 22.61 49.38
N ALA A 6 15.80 23.50 48.42
CA ALA A 6 14.84 24.55 48.09
C ALA A 6 13.68 23.98 47.27
N ASP A 7 12.54 23.81 47.95
CA ASP A 7 11.22 23.50 47.44
C ASP A 7 10.70 24.69 46.62
N ALA A 8 10.53 24.52 45.31
CA ALA A 8 9.99 25.53 44.41
C ALA A 8 8.50 25.28 44.18
N VAL A 9 7.67 26.03 44.91
CA VAL A 9 6.21 26.10 44.74
C VAL A 9 5.86 26.76 43.39
N PRO A 10 5.07 26.13 42.51
CA PRO A 10 4.60 26.77 41.29
C PRO A 10 3.47 27.79 41.57
N PRO A 11 3.39 28.89 40.80
CA PRO A 11 2.37 29.92 40.99
C PRO A 11 0.97 29.44 40.57
N PRO A 12 -0.11 29.94 41.21
CA PRO A 12 -1.47 29.62 40.81
C PRO A 12 -1.96 30.59 39.72
N GLY A 13 -2.53 30.04 38.65
CA GLY A 13 -3.60 30.71 37.91
C GLY A 13 -3.28 31.08 36.47
N GLU A 14 -3.67 30.20 35.55
CA GLU A 14 -4.29 30.63 34.30
C GLU A 14 -5.57 29.81 34.10
N LYS A 15 -6.70 30.52 34.10
CA LYS A 15 -8.04 29.98 33.87
C LYS A 15 -8.19 29.80 32.34
N PRO A 16 -8.56 28.61 31.83
CA PRO A 16 -8.79 28.45 30.40
C PRO A 16 -10.00 29.29 29.94
N PRO A 17 -9.98 29.80 28.69
CA PRO A 17 -11.09 30.56 28.12
C PRO A 17 -12.34 29.68 27.95
N ALA A 18 -13.49 30.33 28.11
CA ALA A 18 -14.82 29.72 28.08
C ALA A 18 -15.13 29.01 26.75
N GLU A 19 -15.72 27.82 26.84
CA GLU A 19 -16.33 27.11 25.71
C GLU A 19 -17.48 27.93 25.10
N PRO A 20 -17.56 28.07 23.77
CA PRO A 20 -18.74 28.62 23.11
C PRO A 20 -19.90 27.59 23.12
N SER A 21 -21.06 28.03 23.59
CA SER A 21 -22.34 27.30 23.56
C SER A 21 -22.76 26.92 22.13
N PRO A 22 -23.26 25.70 21.89
CA PRO A 22 -23.90 25.34 20.63
C PRO A 22 -25.42 25.54 20.71
N ASP A 23 -25.89 26.73 20.33
CA ASP A 23 -27.29 26.96 19.98
C ASP A 23 -27.33 27.71 18.64
N ALA A 24 -27.59 26.98 17.56
CA ALA A 24 -28.15 27.51 16.32
C ALA A 24 -28.56 26.34 15.40
N VAL A 25 -29.83 25.96 15.51
CA VAL A 25 -30.56 25.22 14.48
C VAL A 25 -30.87 26.21 13.33
N PRO A 26 -30.66 25.82 12.07
CA PRO A 26 -31.59 26.29 11.05
C PRO A 26 -32.09 25.18 10.11
N ALA A 27 -33.42 25.21 10.00
CA ALA A 27 -34.23 25.12 8.78
C ALA A 27 -33.99 24.00 7.75
N SER A 28 -35.02 23.15 7.66
CA SER A 28 -35.39 22.32 6.52
C SER A 28 -35.20 23.02 5.17
N GLY A 29 -34.50 22.37 4.25
CA GLY A 29 -34.40 22.72 2.85
C GLY A 29 -34.64 21.49 1.97
N ASP A 30 -35.57 21.64 1.04
CA ASP A 30 -36.02 20.71 0.00
C ASP A 30 -34.93 19.80 -0.61
N THR A 31 -35.24 18.52 -0.73
CA THR A 31 -34.45 17.55 -1.51
C THR A 31 -35.13 17.32 -2.87
N PRO A 32 -34.50 17.66 -4.01
CA PRO A 32 -35.01 17.24 -5.31
C PRO A 32 -34.71 15.75 -5.58
N SER A 33 -35.71 15.05 -6.12
CA SER A 33 -35.66 13.66 -6.58
C SER A 33 -34.54 13.39 -7.59
N PRO A 34 -33.79 12.26 -7.46
CA PRO A 34 -32.84 11.85 -8.49
C PRO A 34 -33.55 11.18 -9.68
N THR A 35 -33.39 11.80 -10.85
CA THR A 35 -33.65 11.21 -12.17
C THR A 35 -32.77 9.98 -12.41
N ALA A 36 -33.40 8.89 -12.84
CA ALA A 36 -32.74 7.63 -13.20
C ALA A 36 -31.74 7.83 -14.36
N ALA A 37 -30.46 7.60 -14.09
CA ALA A 37 -29.41 7.51 -15.10
C ALA A 37 -29.35 6.09 -15.68
N SER A 38 -29.36 6.01 -17.01
CA SER A 38 -29.24 4.77 -17.79
C SER A 38 -27.89 4.06 -17.56
N PRO A 39 -27.83 2.72 -17.68
CA PRO A 39 -26.59 1.96 -17.48
C PRO A 39 -25.58 2.17 -18.63
N PRO A 40 -24.26 2.20 -18.34
CA PRO A 40 -23.23 2.24 -19.36
C PRO A 40 -23.11 0.89 -20.08
N THR A 41 -23.01 0.96 -21.40
CA THR A 41 -22.71 -0.17 -22.30
C THR A 41 -21.29 -0.67 -22.04
N ALA A 42 -21.15 -1.95 -21.67
CA ALA A 42 -19.86 -2.60 -21.46
C ALA A 42 -19.05 -2.69 -22.76
N SER A 43 -17.84 -2.15 -22.75
CA SER A 43 -16.89 -2.18 -23.87
C SER A 43 -16.06 -3.49 -23.82
N PRO A 44 -15.96 -4.28 -24.90
CA PRO A 44 -15.36 -5.63 -24.88
C PRO A 44 -13.83 -5.69 -25.02
N ALA A 45 -13.09 -4.60 -24.75
CA ALA A 45 -11.63 -4.55 -24.99
C ALA A 45 -10.75 -5.11 -23.84
N ALA A 46 -11.33 -5.55 -22.72
CA ALA A 46 -10.56 -5.96 -21.54
C ALA A 46 -9.79 -7.31 -21.69
N GLY A 47 -10.18 -8.15 -22.66
CA GLY A 47 -9.64 -9.52 -22.78
C GLY A 47 -8.19 -9.60 -23.27
N SER A 48 -7.75 -8.68 -24.13
CA SER A 48 -6.41 -8.76 -24.75
C SER A 48 -5.30 -8.21 -23.85
N ARG A 49 -5.60 -7.21 -23.01
CA ARG A 49 -4.61 -6.49 -22.19
C ARG A 49 -4.17 -7.27 -20.94
N ALA A 50 -5.01 -8.16 -20.44
CA ALA A 50 -4.71 -9.01 -19.29
C ALA A 50 -3.74 -10.16 -19.62
N GLN A 51 -3.66 -10.59 -20.89
CA GLN A 51 -2.77 -11.68 -21.32
C GLN A 51 -1.31 -11.21 -21.43
N ASP A 52 -1.08 -9.99 -21.94
CA ASP A 52 0.27 -9.43 -22.06
C ASP A 52 0.96 -9.23 -20.69
N ILE A 53 0.21 -8.85 -19.66
CA ILE A 53 0.75 -8.65 -18.31
C ILE A 53 1.06 -9.99 -17.63
N LYS A 54 0.26 -11.03 -17.89
CA LYS A 54 0.52 -12.37 -17.37
C LYS A 54 1.80 -12.96 -17.96
N ALA A 55 2.09 -12.70 -19.24
CA ALA A 55 3.31 -13.15 -19.89
C ALA A 55 4.57 -12.43 -19.35
N VAL A 56 4.49 -11.12 -19.09
CA VAL A 56 5.60 -10.34 -18.51
C VAL A 56 5.90 -10.73 -17.05
N LEU A 57 4.87 -11.10 -16.28
CA LEU A 57 5.03 -11.53 -14.88
C LEU A 57 5.41 -13.01 -14.71
N ALA A 58 5.19 -13.85 -15.73
CA ALA A 58 5.39 -15.31 -15.63
C ALA A 58 6.83 -15.79 -15.92
N GLY A 59 7.74 -14.93 -16.38
CA GLY A 59 9.15 -15.31 -16.59
C GLY A 59 9.29 -16.61 -17.39
N ASP A 60 8.77 -16.64 -18.62
CA ASP A 60 8.91 -17.81 -19.49
C ASP A 60 10.36 -17.90 -20.01
N ASP A 61 11.17 -18.63 -19.27
CA ASP A 61 12.61 -18.85 -19.47
C ASP A 61 12.86 -19.88 -20.58
N ARG A 62 12.36 -19.61 -21.79
CA ARG A 62 12.60 -20.43 -22.99
C ARG A 62 13.45 -19.68 -24.02
N ALA A 63 14.76 -19.74 -23.77
CA ALA A 63 15.86 -19.85 -24.74
C ALA A 63 15.76 -19.07 -26.07
N SER A 64 16.61 -18.05 -26.19
CA SER A 64 17.44 -17.87 -27.39
C SER A 64 18.85 -17.47 -27.00
N ALA A 65 19.78 -18.35 -27.37
CA ALA A 65 21.20 -18.14 -27.23
C ALA A 65 21.69 -17.13 -28.28
N GLY A 66 22.45 -16.13 -27.84
CA GLY A 66 23.36 -15.38 -28.71
C GLY A 66 22.97 -13.94 -29.01
N ASP A 67 22.72 -13.12 -27.98
CA ASP A 67 23.13 -11.72 -28.00
C ASP A 67 23.31 -11.28 -26.55
N ARG A 68 24.38 -10.55 -26.24
CA ARG A 68 24.69 -10.16 -24.86
C ARG A 68 24.26 -8.69 -24.72
N PRO A 69 23.03 -8.41 -24.24
CA PRO A 69 22.59 -7.03 -24.07
C PRO A 69 23.44 -6.36 -22.98
N ASP A 70 23.89 -5.14 -23.26
CA ASP A 70 24.46 -4.25 -22.25
C ASP A 70 23.46 -4.15 -21.08
N GLY A 71 23.96 -4.36 -19.86
CA GLY A 71 23.15 -4.66 -18.67
C GLY A 71 22.16 -3.57 -18.22
N ASP A 72 22.11 -2.43 -18.88
CA ASP A 72 21.19 -1.32 -18.59
C ASP A 72 19.84 -1.42 -19.34
N ASP A 73 19.75 -2.17 -20.45
CA ASP A 73 18.52 -2.27 -21.24
C ASP A 73 17.47 -3.24 -20.64
N VAL A 74 17.89 -4.20 -19.80
CA VAL A 74 16.99 -5.22 -19.23
C VAL A 74 16.09 -4.63 -18.13
N GLU A 75 16.53 -3.59 -17.42
CA GLU A 75 15.70 -2.91 -16.41
C GLU A 75 14.62 -2.02 -17.04
N SER A 76 14.87 -1.47 -18.23
CA SER A 76 13.93 -0.60 -18.95
C SER A 76 12.66 -1.31 -19.44
N GLY A 77 12.69 -2.65 -19.56
CA GLY A 77 11.55 -3.49 -19.93
C GLY A 77 10.70 -3.98 -18.75
N ARG A 78 11.12 -3.74 -17.50
CA ARG A 78 10.44 -4.30 -16.32
C ARG A 78 9.23 -3.45 -15.93
N GLU A 79 8.15 -4.09 -15.48
CA GLU A 79 6.91 -3.42 -15.08
C GLU A 79 7.19 -2.36 -13.97
N PRO A 80 6.84 -1.07 -14.17
CA PRO A 80 7.21 0.03 -13.27
C PRO A 80 6.82 -0.18 -11.80
N HIS A 81 5.69 -0.83 -11.57
CA HIS A 81 5.23 -1.20 -10.24
C HIS A 81 6.20 -2.12 -9.51
N VAL A 82 6.74 -3.12 -10.22
CA VAL A 82 7.65 -4.12 -9.65
C VAL A 82 8.98 -3.47 -9.27
N LEU A 83 9.51 -2.59 -10.13
CA LEU A 83 10.71 -1.82 -9.84
C LEU A 83 10.56 -0.96 -8.57
N LEU A 84 9.43 -0.24 -8.46
CA LEU A 84 9.13 0.56 -7.27
C LEU A 84 9.02 -0.31 -6.02
N VAL A 85 8.27 -1.42 -6.08
CA VAL A 85 8.09 -2.34 -4.95
C VAL A 85 9.42 -2.88 -4.43
N HIS A 86 10.30 -3.35 -5.32
CA HIS A 86 11.61 -3.86 -4.90
C HIS A 86 12.47 -2.77 -4.26
N ALA A 87 12.47 -1.55 -4.83
CA ALA A 87 13.19 -0.42 -4.27
C ALA A 87 12.68 -0.06 -2.85
N VAL A 88 11.35 -0.07 -2.66
CA VAL A 88 10.71 0.20 -1.37
C VAL A 88 11.04 -0.86 -0.32
N ILE A 89 10.90 -2.15 -0.66
CA ILE A 89 11.21 -3.26 0.26
C ILE A 89 12.69 -3.20 0.67
N LYS A 90 13.59 -3.00 -0.29
CA LYS A 90 15.02 -2.85 -0.01
C LYS A 90 15.28 -1.68 0.95
N ALA A 91 14.73 -0.49 0.65
CA ALA A 91 14.89 0.69 1.50
C ALA A 91 14.30 0.49 2.90
N SER A 92 13.16 -0.20 3.03
CA SER A 92 12.55 -0.55 4.32
C SER A 92 13.48 -1.40 5.17
N ARG A 93 14.08 -2.44 4.58
CA ARG A 93 15.01 -3.33 5.30
C ARG A 93 16.29 -2.61 5.71
N GLU A 94 16.85 -1.77 4.84
CA GLU A 94 18.00 -0.93 5.17
C GLU A 94 17.68 0.01 6.34
N HIS A 95 16.48 0.59 6.36
CA HIS A 95 16.01 1.42 7.46
C HIS A 95 15.84 0.62 8.77
N ASP A 96 15.32 -0.60 8.71
CA ASP A 96 15.18 -1.47 9.89
C ASP A 96 16.56 -1.84 10.47
N VAL A 97 17.53 -2.20 9.63
CA VAL A 97 18.91 -2.46 10.05
C VAL A 97 19.54 -1.23 10.69
N TRP A 98 19.39 -0.06 10.07
CA TRP A 98 19.88 1.20 10.62
C TRP A 98 19.23 1.54 11.95
N SER A 99 17.91 1.33 12.09
CA SER A 99 17.18 1.59 13.33
C SER A 99 17.63 0.68 14.47
N ALA A 100 18.02 -0.55 14.18
CA ALA A 100 18.47 -1.53 15.17
C ALA A 100 19.96 -1.39 15.55
N SER A 101 20.83 -1.04 14.59
CA SER A 101 22.29 -1.07 14.75
C SER A 101 22.96 0.31 14.74
N GLY A 102 22.22 1.37 14.39
CA GLY A 102 22.76 2.73 14.22
C GLY A 102 23.54 2.90 12.92
N GLY A 103 24.39 3.93 12.87
CA GLY A 103 25.25 4.24 11.72
C GLY A 103 24.69 5.28 10.75
N PRO A 104 25.27 5.40 9.54
CA PRO A 104 24.82 6.34 8.53
C PRO A 104 23.38 6.05 8.12
N ARG A 105 22.53 7.08 8.12
CA ARG A 105 21.14 6.96 7.69
C ARG A 105 21.08 6.51 6.22
N PRO A 106 20.32 5.45 5.89
CA PRO A 106 20.15 5.03 4.51
C PRO A 106 19.50 6.16 3.70
N GLN A 107 19.99 6.36 2.49
CA GLN A 107 19.44 7.35 1.56
C GLN A 107 18.50 6.66 0.59
N LEU A 108 17.40 7.33 0.26
CA LEU A 108 16.54 6.87 -0.83
C LEU A 108 17.32 6.87 -2.14
N PRO A 109 17.04 5.91 -3.06
CA PRO A 109 17.64 5.92 -4.39
C PRO A 109 17.40 7.27 -5.09
N ARG A 110 18.40 7.78 -5.82
CA ARG A 110 18.27 9.04 -6.59
C ARG A 110 17.13 8.98 -7.61
N THR A 111 16.81 7.79 -8.09
CA THR A 111 15.73 7.50 -9.05
C THR A 111 14.35 7.37 -8.39
N TRP A 112 14.22 7.56 -7.07
CA TRP A 112 12.96 7.37 -6.34
C TRP A 112 11.78 8.14 -6.95
N THR A 113 11.96 9.43 -7.23
CA THR A 113 10.91 10.29 -7.79
C THR A 113 10.45 9.80 -9.16
N GLU A 114 11.37 9.27 -9.97
CA GLU A 114 11.07 8.72 -11.28
C GLU A 114 10.33 7.38 -11.18
N LEU A 115 10.79 6.47 -10.33
CA LEU A 115 10.12 5.19 -10.06
C LEU A 115 8.68 5.40 -9.61
N TRP A 116 8.47 6.32 -8.65
CA TRP A 116 7.14 6.70 -8.18
C TRP A 116 6.26 7.23 -9.30
N ARG A 117 6.75 8.21 -10.07
CA ARG A 117 5.99 8.82 -11.18
C ARG A 117 5.62 7.79 -12.25
N ASN A 118 6.56 6.91 -12.60
CA ASN A 118 6.35 5.88 -13.60
C ASN A 118 5.30 4.84 -13.14
N ALA A 119 5.33 4.44 -11.88
CA ALA A 119 4.31 3.55 -11.31
C ALA A 119 2.92 4.20 -11.27
N VAL A 120 2.81 5.47 -10.85
CA VAL A 120 1.54 6.20 -10.83
C VAL A 120 0.95 6.36 -12.23
N ARG A 121 1.76 6.77 -13.21
CA ARG A 121 1.32 6.86 -14.61
C ARG A 121 0.82 5.52 -15.12
N ARG A 122 1.58 4.46 -14.83
CA ARG A 122 1.20 3.10 -15.22
C ARG A 122 -0.11 2.64 -14.56
N GLN A 123 -0.34 2.97 -13.29
CA GLN A 123 -1.60 2.71 -12.60
C GLN A 123 -2.77 3.44 -13.27
N THR A 124 -2.61 4.72 -13.63
CA THR A 124 -3.60 5.48 -14.41
C THR A 124 -3.90 4.79 -15.74
N ASP A 125 -2.88 4.36 -16.48
CA ASP A 125 -3.04 3.72 -17.80
C ASP A 125 -3.74 2.35 -17.74
N LEU A 126 -3.53 1.60 -16.65
CA LEU A 126 -4.06 0.26 -16.46
C LEU A 126 -5.46 0.26 -15.85
N ALA A 127 -5.68 1.04 -14.79
CA ALA A 127 -6.92 1.05 -14.03
C ALA A 127 -7.93 2.12 -14.53
N GLY A 128 -7.51 3.05 -15.38
CA GLY A 128 -8.34 4.17 -15.83
C GLY A 128 -8.66 5.18 -14.72
N GLU A 129 -7.90 5.15 -13.63
CA GLU A 129 -8.10 5.99 -12.46
C GLU A 129 -7.50 7.40 -12.67
N PRO A 130 -8.16 8.46 -12.17
CA PRO A 130 -7.53 9.78 -12.07
C PRO A 130 -6.21 9.72 -11.29
N GLU A 131 -5.25 10.58 -11.63
CA GLU A 131 -3.89 10.53 -11.05
C GLU A 131 -3.88 10.50 -9.51
N GLU A 132 -4.74 11.29 -8.84
CA GLU A 132 -4.82 11.29 -7.37
C GLU A 132 -5.42 10.00 -6.79
N ALA A 133 -6.28 9.30 -7.54
CA ALA A 133 -6.73 7.97 -7.15
C ALA A 133 -5.61 6.94 -7.36
N ALA A 134 -4.94 6.98 -8.52
CA ALA A 134 -3.81 6.13 -8.84
C ALA A 134 -2.68 6.25 -7.81
N ARG A 135 -2.33 7.47 -7.36
CA ARG A 135 -1.36 7.70 -6.27
C ARG A 135 -1.76 7.00 -4.97
N ARG A 136 -3.03 7.10 -4.57
CA ARG A 136 -3.55 6.44 -3.37
C ARG A 136 -3.54 4.92 -3.52
N SER A 137 -3.85 4.40 -4.70
CA SER A 137 -3.79 2.97 -5.02
C SER A 137 -2.36 2.44 -4.94
N VAL A 138 -1.39 3.13 -5.55
CA VAL A 138 0.03 2.76 -5.47
C VAL A 138 0.54 2.80 -4.03
N GLN A 139 0.24 3.87 -3.28
CA GLN A 139 0.62 3.97 -1.86
C GLN A 139 0.06 2.78 -1.07
N ALA A 140 -1.21 2.44 -1.27
CA ALA A 140 -1.86 1.33 -0.57
C ALA A 140 -1.19 -0.03 -0.85
N MET A 141 -0.77 -0.27 -2.10
CA MET A 141 -0.06 -1.49 -2.48
C MET A 141 1.31 -1.55 -1.79
N LEU A 142 2.05 -0.43 -1.74
CA LEU A 142 3.35 -0.38 -1.07
C LEU A 142 3.23 -0.58 0.45
N ASP A 143 2.24 0.05 1.07
CA ASP A 143 1.98 -0.11 2.51
C ASP A 143 1.68 -1.58 2.85
N GLN A 144 0.92 -2.27 2.00
CA GLN A 144 0.61 -3.69 2.16
C GLN A 144 1.86 -4.56 2.06
N LEU A 145 2.66 -4.37 1.00
CA LEU A 145 3.82 -5.21 0.70
C LEU A 145 4.96 -4.99 1.69
N THR A 146 5.19 -3.75 2.14
CA THR A 146 6.14 -3.47 3.23
C THR A 146 5.69 -4.03 4.57
N ARG A 147 4.37 -4.11 4.81
CA ARG A 147 3.86 -4.79 5.99
C ARG A 147 4.02 -6.31 5.89
N LEU A 148 3.77 -6.92 4.73
CA LEU A 148 4.08 -8.33 4.51
C LEU A 148 5.55 -8.63 4.75
N ASP A 149 6.44 -7.76 4.28
CA ASP A 149 7.88 -7.91 4.50
C ASP A 149 8.26 -7.93 5.98
N ARG A 150 7.53 -7.21 6.84
CA ARG A 150 7.77 -7.16 8.29
C ARG A 150 7.11 -8.29 9.06
N GLU A 151 5.92 -8.72 8.65
CA GLU A 151 5.10 -9.65 9.45
C GLU A 151 5.19 -11.10 8.96
N ALA A 152 5.37 -11.33 7.65
CA ALA A 152 5.32 -12.67 7.05
C ALA A 152 6.73 -13.20 6.76
N ALA A 153 7.17 -14.22 7.53
CA ALA A 153 8.49 -14.82 7.36
C ALA A 153 8.72 -15.36 5.93
N TRP A 154 7.71 -16.04 5.35
CA TRP A 154 7.79 -16.60 4.00
C TRP A 154 8.05 -15.52 2.93
N PHE A 155 7.51 -14.31 3.10
CA PHE A 155 7.70 -13.22 2.15
C PHE A 155 9.17 -12.74 2.12
N ARG A 156 9.86 -12.84 3.27
CA ARG A 156 11.29 -12.54 3.35
C ARG A 156 12.15 -13.65 2.76
N THR A 157 11.87 -14.90 3.14
CA THR A 157 12.76 -16.04 2.91
C THR A 157 12.54 -16.76 1.59
N ASP A 158 11.34 -16.68 1.01
CA ASP A 158 11.00 -17.34 -0.25
C ASP A 158 10.79 -16.31 -1.37
N PRO A 159 11.78 -16.14 -2.28
CA PRO A 159 11.66 -15.21 -3.41
C PRO A 159 10.50 -15.53 -4.35
N ALA A 160 10.21 -16.81 -4.59
CA ALA A 160 9.16 -17.21 -5.53
C ALA A 160 7.77 -16.88 -4.99
N LEU A 161 7.52 -17.16 -3.71
CA LEU A 161 6.28 -16.75 -3.05
C LEU A 161 6.16 -15.23 -2.96
N ARG A 162 7.25 -14.52 -2.65
CA ARG A 162 7.26 -13.05 -2.64
C ARG A 162 6.87 -12.48 -4.00
N ASP A 163 7.51 -12.92 -5.08
CA ASP A 163 7.27 -12.39 -6.42
C ASP A 163 5.83 -12.68 -6.88
N ARG A 164 5.29 -13.85 -6.52
CA ARG A 164 3.89 -14.19 -6.77
C ARG A 164 2.92 -13.31 -5.95
N ALA A 165 3.21 -13.04 -4.68
CA ALA A 165 2.38 -12.15 -3.85
C ALA A 165 2.38 -10.71 -4.38
N ILE A 166 3.54 -10.23 -4.86
CA ILE A 166 3.66 -8.92 -5.54
C ILE A 166 2.77 -8.92 -6.80
N ALA A 167 2.93 -9.91 -7.68
CA ALA A 167 2.14 -10.03 -8.91
C ALA A 167 0.63 -10.05 -8.65
N GLU A 168 0.16 -10.86 -7.70
CA GLU A 168 -1.26 -10.94 -7.36
C GLU A 168 -1.81 -9.65 -6.72
N THR A 169 -0.99 -8.94 -5.93
CA THR A 169 -1.35 -7.62 -5.40
C THR A 169 -1.49 -6.58 -6.50
N LEU A 170 -0.59 -6.58 -7.49
CA LEU A 170 -0.68 -5.67 -8.64
C LEU A 170 -1.89 -5.98 -9.53
N LEU A 171 -2.18 -7.27 -9.77
CA LEU A 171 -3.36 -7.68 -10.53
C LEU A 171 -4.67 -7.29 -9.85
N TYR A 172 -4.74 -7.42 -8.52
CA TYR A 172 -5.90 -6.96 -7.75
C TYR A 172 -6.01 -5.43 -7.78
N GLY A 173 -4.93 -4.71 -7.47
CA GLY A 173 -4.91 -3.25 -7.37
C GLY A 173 -5.13 -2.51 -8.69
N THR A 174 -4.82 -3.14 -9.83
CA THR A 174 -5.11 -2.59 -11.17
C THR A 174 -6.49 -3.01 -11.70
N GLY A 175 -7.22 -3.85 -10.98
CA GLY A 175 -8.52 -4.39 -11.41
C GLY A 175 -8.44 -5.40 -12.58
N LEU A 176 -7.23 -5.76 -13.02
CA LEU A 176 -7.01 -6.69 -14.14
C LEU A 176 -7.18 -8.16 -13.75
N GLY A 177 -7.11 -8.47 -12.45
CA GLY A 177 -7.31 -9.81 -11.92
C GLY A 177 -8.14 -9.79 -10.63
N PRO A 178 -9.45 -9.46 -10.68
CA PRO A 178 -10.28 -9.46 -9.47
C PRO A 178 -10.46 -10.86 -8.86
N GLY A 179 -10.14 -11.92 -9.61
CA GLY A 179 -10.19 -13.33 -9.19
C GLY A 179 -8.83 -13.93 -8.81
N VAL A 180 -7.84 -13.12 -8.42
CA VAL A 180 -6.55 -13.66 -7.94
C VAL A 180 -6.74 -14.55 -6.71
N PRO A 181 -5.93 -15.61 -6.55
CA PRO A 181 -6.00 -16.45 -5.36
C PRO A 181 -5.82 -15.71 -4.04
N SER A 182 -5.02 -14.64 -3.99
CA SER A 182 -4.82 -13.83 -2.79
C SER A 182 -6.03 -12.97 -2.43
N ARG A 183 -7.13 -13.03 -3.18
CA ARG A 183 -8.31 -12.15 -3.00
C ARG A 183 -8.83 -12.08 -1.56
N PRO A 184 -8.94 -13.18 -0.78
CA PRO A 184 -9.37 -13.08 0.62
C PRO A 184 -8.47 -12.14 1.44
N ALA A 185 -7.15 -12.20 1.21
CA ALA A 185 -6.18 -11.34 1.87
C ALA A 185 -6.28 -9.88 1.40
N GLN A 186 -6.53 -9.65 0.10
CA GLN A 186 -6.73 -8.30 -0.44
C GLN A 186 -8.00 -7.64 0.16
N LEU A 187 -9.09 -8.38 0.29
CA LEU A 187 -10.32 -7.88 0.92
C LEU A 187 -10.12 -7.59 2.42
N ALA A 188 -9.33 -8.41 3.12
CA ALA A 188 -8.98 -8.15 4.51
C ALA A 188 -8.17 -6.86 4.66
N TRP A 189 -7.23 -6.61 3.74
CA TRP A 189 -6.47 -5.36 3.67
C TRP A 189 -7.36 -4.14 3.45
N ASP A 190 -8.29 -4.20 2.50
CA ASP A 190 -9.22 -3.10 2.21
C ASP A 190 -10.11 -2.76 3.43
N ARG A 191 -10.62 -3.79 4.12
CA ARG A 191 -11.38 -3.60 5.38
C ARG A 191 -10.53 -2.90 6.44
N GLN A 192 -9.28 -3.32 6.60
CA GLN A 192 -8.37 -2.72 7.58
C GLN A 192 -8.12 -1.24 7.29
N ARG A 193 -7.90 -0.87 6.02
CA ARG A 193 -7.68 0.53 5.60
C ARG A 193 -8.89 1.43 5.83
N GLY A 194 -10.10 0.88 5.85
CA GLY A 194 -11.32 1.61 6.19
C GLY A 194 -11.42 2.01 7.66
N LEU A 195 -10.60 1.44 8.54
CA LEU A 195 -10.63 1.72 9.98
C LEU A 195 -9.84 3.01 10.28
N ARG A 196 -10.53 4.05 10.76
CA ARG A 196 -9.90 5.27 11.31
C ARG A 196 -9.60 5.07 12.80
N PRO A 197 -8.37 5.32 13.29
CA PRO A 197 -8.07 5.30 14.71
C PRO A 197 -8.60 6.59 15.36
N VAL A 198 -9.84 6.55 15.83
CA VAL A 198 -10.47 7.66 16.58
C VAL A 198 -10.86 7.26 18.01
N ASP A 199 -10.92 5.96 18.33
CA ASP A 199 -11.36 5.46 19.65
C ASP A 199 -10.59 4.20 20.09
N TYR A 200 -10.44 4.00 21.41
CA TYR A 200 -9.78 2.81 21.98
C TYR A 200 -10.44 1.49 21.58
N ALA A 201 -11.79 1.44 21.46
CA ALA A 201 -12.50 0.26 20.98
C ALA A 201 -12.09 -0.13 19.54
N LYS A 202 -11.55 0.81 18.76
CA LYS A 202 -11.04 0.56 17.41
C LYS A 202 -9.61 0.02 17.40
N ILE A 203 -8.84 0.11 18.49
CA ILE A 203 -7.51 -0.50 18.57
C ILE A 203 -7.63 -2.02 18.49
N THR A 204 -8.53 -2.62 19.26
CA THR A 204 -8.80 -4.07 19.19
C THR A 204 -9.32 -4.48 17.81
N ALA A 205 -10.16 -3.66 17.19
CA ALA A 205 -10.65 -3.92 15.83
C ALA A 205 -9.54 -3.83 14.77
N ILE A 206 -8.59 -2.89 14.91
CA ILE A 206 -7.43 -2.77 14.03
C ILE A 206 -6.49 -3.97 14.18
N ALA A 207 -6.29 -4.44 15.41
CA ALA A 207 -5.49 -5.65 15.70
C ALA A 207 -6.15 -6.89 15.10
N ALA A 208 -7.44 -7.10 15.33
CA ALA A 208 -8.18 -8.21 14.72
C ALA A 208 -8.15 -8.16 13.19
N ALA A 209 -8.32 -6.98 12.59
CA ALA A 209 -8.22 -6.82 11.14
C ALA A 209 -6.80 -7.07 10.60
N GLN A 210 -5.77 -6.79 11.39
CA GLN A 210 -4.38 -7.16 11.08
C GLN A 210 -4.20 -8.68 11.10
N ASP A 211 -4.70 -9.35 12.15
CA ASP A 211 -4.58 -10.80 12.30
C ASP A 211 -5.31 -11.53 11.18
N ASP A 212 -6.53 -11.11 10.84
CA ASP A 212 -7.31 -11.65 9.72
C ASP A 212 -6.57 -11.51 8.38
N TRP A 213 -5.97 -10.33 8.14
CA TRP A 213 -5.21 -10.05 6.93
C TRP A 213 -3.96 -10.93 6.82
N LEU A 214 -3.20 -11.08 7.91
CA LEU A 214 -2.00 -11.90 7.92
C LEU A 214 -2.34 -13.40 7.83
N ALA A 215 -3.40 -13.85 8.49
CA ALA A 215 -3.90 -15.21 8.41
C ALA A 215 -4.28 -15.60 6.97
N ALA A 216 -5.01 -14.72 6.26
CA ALA A 216 -5.38 -14.96 4.86
C ALA A 216 -4.17 -15.05 3.92
N TRP A 217 -3.12 -14.25 4.15
CA TRP A 217 -1.87 -14.34 3.40
C TRP A 217 -1.08 -15.62 3.70
N ASN A 218 -1.06 -16.06 4.97
CA ASN A 218 -0.42 -17.31 5.35
C ASN A 218 -1.14 -18.53 4.77
N GLU A 219 -2.48 -18.53 4.78
CA GLU A 219 -3.26 -19.58 4.12
C GLU A 219 -2.97 -19.62 2.61
N TRP A 220 -2.96 -18.46 1.96
CA TRP A 220 -2.56 -18.37 0.54
C TRP A 220 -1.18 -18.98 0.31
N ALA A 221 -0.18 -18.64 1.12
CA ALA A 221 1.19 -19.12 0.97
C ALA A 221 1.31 -20.64 1.15
N LEU A 222 0.51 -21.24 2.03
CA LEU A 222 0.48 -22.70 2.24
C LEU A 222 -0.10 -23.48 1.05
N THR A 223 -0.89 -22.83 0.20
CA THR A 223 -1.55 -23.45 -0.97
C THR A 223 -0.79 -23.25 -2.29
N ARG A 224 0.44 -22.71 -2.24
CA ARG A 224 1.20 -22.22 -3.39
C ARG A 224 2.54 -22.89 -3.56
#